data_AF-A0A127F2I2-F1
#
_entry.id   AF-A0A127F2I2-F1
#
_cell.length_a   1.000
_cell.length_b   1.000
_cell.length_c   1.000
_cell.angle_alpha   90.00
_cell.angle_beta   90.00
_cell.angle_gamma   90.00
#
_symmetry.space_group_name_H-M   'P 1'
#
loop_
_entity.id
_entity.type
_entity.pdbx_description
1 polymer ?
#
loop_
_entity_poly.entity_id
_entity_poly.type
_entity_poly.pdbx_seq_one_letter_code
_entity_poly.pdbx_strand_id
1 'polypeptide(L)'
;MKDILSALLLVTLCATVSNAQPGDFVTLAPQPSGYAWWLRAEFHPADIMVRGIPVGKLRPTWCKATEFRKDLFPADLATDLDQTGGLSFAADGFFDGSKVKQTALVGAYETCDGKRGSFLLVLAWPRDDAPVVRFVHEMSIPFAMLGMRHSTIVIFHCMECDHVTEFKWDKSNRRFAQLRARR
;
A
#
# COMPACT_ATOMS: atom_id res chain seq x y z
N MET A 1 60.51 15.20 40.36
CA MET A 1 59.08 15.32 40.71
C MET A 1 58.50 16.44 39.88
N LYS A 2 57.81 16.10 38.79
CA LYS A 2 57.03 17.05 37.99
C LYS A 2 55.97 16.25 37.26
N ASP A 3 54.74 16.52 37.66
CA ASP A 3 53.49 15.92 37.21
C ASP A 3 53.24 16.22 35.73
N ILE A 4 52.80 15.21 34.97
CA ILE A 4 52.15 15.41 33.68
C ILE A 4 50.86 14.58 33.70
N LEU A 5 49.77 15.26 34.04
CA LEU A 5 48.40 14.81 33.82
C LEU A 5 48.18 14.62 32.31
N SER A 6 48.00 13.38 31.86
CA SER A 6 47.45 13.09 30.53
C SER A 6 45.93 13.08 30.61
N ALA A 7 45.30 14.14 30.12
CA ALA A 7 43.86 14.21 29.95
C ALA A 7 43.43 13.37 28.73
N LEU A 8 42.67 12.30 28.97
CA LEU A 8 41.94 11.58 27.92
C LEU A 8 40.78 12.45 27.44
N LEU A 9 40.81 12.88 26.18
CA LEU A 9 39.65 13.40 25.47
C LEU A 9 38.97 12.23 24.73
N LEU A 10 37.93 11.65 25.34
CA LEU A 10 37.00 10.76 24.63
C LEU A 10 36.00 11.64 23.86
N VAL A 11 36.16 11.72 22.54
CA VAL A 11 35.18 12.34 21.65
C VAL A 11 34.10 11.30 21.34
N THR A 12 33.00 11.33 22.09
CA THR A 12 31.79 10.58 21.77
C THR A 12 31.09 11.24 20.58
N LEU A 13 31.22 10.66 19.38
CA LEU A 13 30.33 10.97 18.26
C LEU A 13 28.92 10.47 18.61
N CYS A 14 28.07 11.38 19.09
CA CYS A 14 26.63 11.17 19.09
C CYS A 14 26.16 11.14 17.63
N ALA A 15 25.99 9.94 17.07
CA ALA A 15 25.22 9.78 15.86
C ALA A 15 23.78 10.19 16.18
N THR A 16 23.40 11.40 15.77
CA THR A 16 22.00 11.79 15.73
C THR A 16 21.33 10.91 14.70
N VAL A 17 20.67 9.85 15.17
CA VAL A 17 19.65 9.16 14.37
C VAL A 17 18.57 10.20 14.16
N SER A 18 18.59 10.87 12.99
CA SER A 18 17.44 11.64 12.55
C SER A 18 16.30 10.66 12.40
N ASN A 19 15.45 10.57 13.42
CA ASN A 19 14.08 10.14 13.26
C ASN A 19 13.46 11.13 12.27
N ALA A 20 13.48 10.79 10.98
CA ALA A 20 12.67 11.48 9.98
C ALA A 20 11.24 11.48 10.53
N GLN A 21 10.73 12.66 10.89
CA GLN A 21 9.31 12.80 11.18
C GLN A 21 8.58 12.23 9.97
N PRO A 22 7.61 11.30 10.15
CA PRO A 22 6.82 10.82 9.03
C PRO A 22 6.17 12.05 8.38
N GLY A 23 6.55 12.34 7.14
CA GLY A 23 5.77 13.27 6.32
C GLY A 23 4.35 12.72 6.16
N ASP A 24 3.40 13.60 5.86
CA ASP A 24 2.01 13.19 5.63
C ASP A 24 1.96 12.10 4.55
N PHE A 25 1.26 11.00 4.84
CA PHE A 25 1.12 9.90 3.89
C PHE A 25 0.41 10.34 2.61
N VAL A 26 -0.50 11.31 2.72
CA VAL A 26 -1.24 11.89 1.60
C VAL A 26 -1.15 13.40 1.66
N THR A 27 -0.86 14.02 0.52
CA THR A 27 -0.95 15.47 0.31
C THR A 27 -1.88 15.76 -0.85
N LEU A 28 -2.54 16.91 -0.86
CA LEU A 28 -3.40 17.32 -1.96
C LEU A 28 -2.74 18.40 -2.81
N ALA A 29 -2.70 18.20 -4.12
CA ALA A 29 -2.38 19.26 -5.05
C ALA A 29 -3.37 20.43 -4.86
N PRO A 30 -2.90 21.68 -4.76
CA PRO A 30 -3.77 22.82 -4.47
C PRO A 30 -4.75 23.13 -5.60
N GLN A 31 -4.44 22.71 -6.83
CA GLN A 31 -5.26 22.90 -8.02
C GLN A 31 -5.40 21.59 -8.80
N PRO A 32 -6.53 21.37 -9.50
CA PRO A 32 -7.73 22.23 -9.53
C PRO A 32 -8.62 22.08 -8.28
N SER A 33 -8.82 23.15 -7.50
CA SER A 33 -9.41 23.05 -6.15
C SER A 33 -10.86 22.52 -6.09
N GLY A 34 -11.60 22.58 -7.22
CA GLY A 34 -12.95 22.04 -7.33
C GLY A 34 -13.04 20.54 -7.65
N TYR A 35 -11.89 19.86 -7.85
CA TYR A 35 -11.89 18.43 -8.14
C TYR A 35 -11.92 17.64 -6.84
N ALA A 36 -12.58 16.49 -6.91
CA ALA A 36 -12.57 15.48 -5.86
C ALA A 36 -11.13 15.20 -5.38
N TRP A 37 -10.93 15.14 -4.07
CA TRP A 37 -9.59 15.13 -3.49
C TRP A 37 -8.77 13.92 -3.94
N TRP A 38 -9.40 12.75 -4.18
CA TRP A 38 -8.72 11.54 -4.62
C TRP A 38 -8.12 11.66 -6.03
N LEU A 39 -8.55 12.64 -6.82
CA LEU A 39 -7.95 12.99 -8.11
C LEU A 39 -6.75 13.96 -7.98
N ARG A 40 -6.58 14.56 -6.80
CA ARG A 40 -5.50 15.50 -6.47
C ARG A 40 -4.53 14.94 -5.44
N ALA A 41 -4.79 13.75 -4.94
CA ALA A 41 -4.00 13.12 -3.90
C ALA A 41 -2.66 12.64 -4.47
N GLU A 42 -1.60 13.02 -3.79
CA GLU A 42 -0.27 12.45 -3.92
C GLU A 42 -0.01 11.59 -2.68
N PHE A 43 0.36 10.32 -2.90
CA PHE A 43 0.69 9.39 -1.82
C PHE A 43 2.19 9.25 -1.68
N HIS A 44 2.66 9.27 -0.43
CA HIS A 44 4.07 9.21 -0.07
C HIS A 44 4.32 7.93 0.75
N PRO A 45 4.44 6.75 0.09
CA PRO A 45 4.69 5.52 0.81
C PRO A 45 6.05 5.57 1.51
N ALA A 46 6.10 5.07 2.74
CA ALA A 46 7.26 5.16 3.61
C ALA A 46 7.74 3.78 4.11
N ASP A 47 6.86 2.77 4.10
CA ASP A 47 7.18 1.49 4.71
C ASP A 47 8.09 0.63 3.81
N ILE A 48 8.97 -0.14 4.46
CA ILE A 48 9.85 -1.13 3.81
C ILE A 48 9.33 -2.57 3.93
N MET A 49 8.19 -2.74 4.60
CA MET A 49 7.49 -4.01 4.74
C MET A 49 5.99 -3.80 4.62
N VAL A 50 5.29 -4.74 3.99
CA VAL A 50 3.82 -4.80 3.99
C VAL A 50 3.42 -6.14 4.58
N ARG A 51 2.63 -6.12 5.67
CA ARG A 51 2.14 -7.32 6.37
C ARG A 51 3.26 -8.32 6.72
N GLY A 52 4.42 -7.81 7.13
CA GLY A 52 5.60 -8.62 7.50
C GLY A 52 6.46 -9.11 6.33
N ILE A 53 6.13 -8.73 5.10
CA ILE A 53 6.89 -9.10 3.89
C ILE A 53 7.74 -7.90 3.45
N PRO A 54 9.07 -8.06 3.30
CA PRO A 54 9.92 -6.99 2.76
C PRO A 54 9.46 -6.56 1.36
N VAL A 55 9.43 -5.26 1.11
CA VAL A 55 8.93 -4.68 -0.15
C VAL A 55 9.63 -5.25 -1.38
N GLY A 56 10.96 -5.42 -1.33
CA GLY A 56 11.73 -6.05 -2.41
C GLY A 56 11.38 -7.51 -2.71
N LYS A 57 10.72 -8.22 -1.76
CA LYS A 57 10.15 -9.57 -1.97
C LYS A 57 8.78 -9.54 -2.63
N LEU A 58 8.04 -8.43 -2.52
CA LEU A 58 6.79 -8.21 -3.26
C LEU A 58 7.09 -7.87 -4.72
N ARG A 59 7.97 -6.89 -4.93
CA ARG A 59 8.47 -6.47 -6.24
C ARG A 59 9.92 -5.98 -6.11
N PRO A 60 10.88 -6.55 -6.88
CA PRO A 60 12.30 -6.18 -6.76
C PRO A 60 12.61 -4.70 -7.05
N THR A 61 11.79 -4.04 -7.86
CA THR A 61 11.96 -2.63 -8.23
C THR A 61 11.46 -1.66 -7.18
N TRP A 62 10.70 -2.12 -6.18
CA TRP A 62 10.12 -1.27 -5.15
C TRP A 62 11.12 -1.01 -4.04
N CYS A 63 11.19 0.24 -3.61
CA CYS A 63 11.96 0.67 -2.44
C CYS A 63 11.05 0.96 -1.24
N LYS A 64 9.81 1.40 -1.48
CA LYS A 64 8.82 1.65 -0.43
C LYS A 64 7.44 1.19 -0.88
N ALA A 65 6.63 0.71 0.06
CA ALA A 65 5.22 0.49 -0.18
C ALA A 65 4.43 0.56 1.13
N THR A 66 3.37 1.35 1.15
CA THR A 66 2.51 1.53 2.32
C THR A 66 1.10 1.08 1.97
N GLU A 67 0.56 0.17 2.78
CA GLU A 67 -0.84 -0.23 2.70
C GLU A 67 -1.75 0.95 3.05
N PHE A 68 -2.83 1.14 2.27
CA PHE A 68 -3.83 2.14 2.61
C PHE A 68 -4.56 1.73 3.89
N ARG A 69 -4.54 2.63 4.87
CA ARG A 69 -5.29 2.50 6.12
C ARG A 69 -5.89 3.85 6.48
N LYS A 70 -7.13 3.86 6.97
CA LYS A 70 -7.88 5.09 7.22
C LYS A 70 -7.17 6.03 8.20
N ASP A 71 -6.45 5.48 9.18
CA ASP A 71 -5.66 6.23 10.17
C ASP A 71 -4.46 6.99 9.58
N LEU A 72 -4.08 6.71 8.33
CA LEU A 72 -3.02 7.44 7.62
C LEU A 72 -3.55 8.67 6.86
N PHE A 73 -4.87 8.85 6.77
CA PHE A 73 -5.48 9.97 6.08
C PHE A 73 -5.82 11.10 7.08
N PRO A 74 -5.65 12.37 6.69
CA PRO A 74 -6.22 13.51 7.41
C PRO A 74 -7.71 13.31 7.71
N ALA A 75 -8.17 13.84 8.86
CA ALA A 75 -9.51 13.56 9.38
C ALA A 75 -10.66 14.00 8.44
N ASP A 76 -10.45 15.08 7.70
CA ASP A 76 -11.38 15.56 6.68
C ASP A 76 -11.53 14.55 5.53
N LEU A 77 -10.42 13.97 5.05
CA LEU A 77 -10.45 12.95 3.99
C LEU A 77 -10.98 11.60 4.50
N ALA A 78 -10.67 11.26 5.75
CA ALA A 78 -11.12 10.03 6.38
C ALA A 78 -12.66 9.94 6.48
N THR A 79 -13.32 11.09 6.65
CA THR A 79 -14.79 11.17 6.69
C THR A 79 -15.41 10.73 5.36
N ASP A 80 -14.84 11.13 4.22
CA ASP A 80 -15.33 10.71 2.91
C ASP A 80 -15.14 9.20 2.71
N LEU A 81 -14.04 8.63 3.22
CA LEU A 81 -13.75 7.18 3.13
C LEU A 81 -14.78 6.33 3.89
N ASP A 82 -15.44 6.88 4.91
CA ASP A 82 -16.51 6.21 5.66
C ASP A 82 -17.84 6.15 4.87
N GLN A 83 -18.02 7.05 3.91
CA GLN A 83 -19.25 7.17 3.13
C GLN A 83 -19.25 6.33 1.84
N THR A 84 -18.21 5.51 1.63
CA THR A 84 -17.97 4.76 0.39
C THR A 84 -18.84 3.52 0.18
N GLY A 85 -19.92 3.33 0.95
CA GLY A 85 -20.93 2.31 0.67
C GLY A 85 -20.44 0.86 0.74
N GLY A 86 -19.44 0.57 1.58
CA GLY A 86 -18.89 -0.78 1.78
C GLY A 86 -17.59 -1.07 1.05
N LEU A 87 -16.99 -0.07 0.40
CA LEU A 87 -15.61 -0.17 -0.06
C LEU A 87 -14.63 -0.17 1.13
N SER A 88 -13.48 -0.80 0.94
CA SER A 88 -12.44 -0.90 1.96
C SER A 88 -11.05 -0.86 1.34
N PHE A 89 -10.00 -0.67 2.14
CA PHE A 89 -8.62 -0.82 1.64
C PHE A 89 -8.08 -2.25 1.73
N ALA A 90 -8.73 -3.09 2.52
CA ALA A 90 -8.42 -4.51 2.66
C ALA A 90 -9.71 -5.32 2.83
N ALA A 91 -9.72 -6.53 2.27
CA ALA A 91 -10.81 -7.48 2.39
C ALA A 91 -10.26 -8.88 2.57
N ASP A 92 -10.85 -9.63 3.50
CA ASP A 92 -10.55 -11.04 3.70
C ASP A 92 -11.53 -11.93 2.93
N GLY A 93 -11.06 -13.08 2.44
CA GLY A 93 -11.92 -14.03 1.74
C GLY A 93 -11.19 -15.26 1.19
N PHE A 94 -11.87 -15.96 0.28
CA PHE A 94 -11.34 -17.12 -0.45
C PHE A 94 -11.43 -16.82 -1.95
N PHE A 95 -10.47 -16.06 -2.47
CA PHE A 95 -10.53 -15.49 -3.82
C PHE A 95 -10.03 -16.47 -4.90
N ASP A 96 -9.12 -17.38 -4.56
CA ASP A 96 -8.56 -18.38 -5.48
C ASP A 96 -9.25 -19.76 -5.42
N GLY A 97 -10.33 -19.87 -4.66
CA GLY A 97 -11.08 -21.11 -4.48
C GLY A 97 -10.35 -22.18 -3.65
N SER A 98 -9.19 -21.85 -3.06
CA SER A 98 -8.61 -22.65 -2.00
C SER A 98 -9.40 -22.48 -0.69
N LYS A 99 -9.13 -23.36 0.28
CA LYS A 99 -9.65 -23.23 1.66
C LYS A 99 -8.72 -22.43 2.57
N VAL A 100 -7.68 -21.81 2.01
CA VAL A 100 -6.75 -20.97 2.76
C VAL A 100 -7.30 -19.56 2.78
N LYS A 101 -7.42 -18.96 3.96
CA LYS A 101 -7.88 -17.56 4.09
C LYS A 101 -6.92 -16.64 3.35
N GLN A 102 -7.47 -15.69 2.62
CA GLN A 102 -6.70 -14.71 1.87
C GLN A 102 -7.07 -13.30 2.29
N THR A 103 -6.14 -12.37 2.14
CA THR A 103 -6.37 -10.93 2.26
C THR A 103 -6.01 -10.28 0.93
N ALA A 104 -6.96 -9.59 0.33
CA ALA A 104 -6.70 -8.64 -0.74
C ALA A 104 -6.55 -7.27 -0.08
N LEU A 105 -5.53 -6.50 -0.46
CA LEU A 105 -5.32 -5.14 0.03
C LEU A 105 -4.78 -4.24 -1.07
N VAL A 106 -5.01 -2.94 -0.92
CA VAL A 106 -4.45 -1.90 -1.78
C VAL A 106 -3.52 -0.97 -1.01
N GLY A 107 -2.60 -0.35 -1.72
CA GLY A 107 -1.66 0.61 -1.14
C GLY A 107 -0.94 1.41 -2.22
N ALA A 108 -0.02 2.28 -1.79
CA ALA A 108 0.87 3.03 -2.67
C ALA A 108 2.28 2.43 -2.65
N TYR A 109 2.95 2.45 -3.80
CA TYR A 109 4.36 2.04 -3.92
C TYR A 109 5.21 3.18 -4.50
N GLU A 110 6.50 3.13 -4.17
CA GLU A 110 7.55 3.93 -4.81
C GLU A 110 8.67 2.97 -5.23
N THR A 111 9.01 3.01 -6.51
CA THR A 111 10.18 2.31 -7.03
C THR A 111 11.48 2.97 -6.59
N CYS A 112 12.59 2.26 -6.68
CA CYS A 112 13.90 2.79 -6.32
C CYS A 112 14.38 3.95 -7.22
N ASP A 113 13.77 4.14 -8.40
CA ASP A 113 13.99 5.30 -9.28
C ASP A 113 12.94 6.42 -9.09
N GLY A 114 12.07 6.31 -8.08
CA GLY A 114 11.15 7.36 -7.66
C GLY A 114 9.78 7.37 -8.36
N LYS A 115 9.50 6.40 -9.25
CA LYS A 115 8.17 6.24 -9.84
C LYS A 115 7.17 5.77 -8.77
N ARG A 116 6.00 6.40 -8.76
CA ARG A 116 4.91 6.09 -7.81
C ARG A 116 3.67 5.55 -8.52
N GLY A 117 2.87 4.81 -7.77
CA GLY A 117 1.56 4.31 -8.19
C GLY A 117 0.85 3.62 -7.04
N SER A 118 -0.26 2.96 -7.34
CA SER A 118 -0.94 2.08 -6.39
C SER A 118 -0.71 0.62 -6.74
N PHE A 119 -1.00 -0.28 -5.79
CA PHE A 119 -0.90 -1.71 -6.02
C PHE A 119 -2.07 -2.47 -5.42
N LEU A 120 -2.37 -3.62 -6.01
CA LEU A 120 -3.17 -4.68 -5.41
C LEU A 120 -2.23 -5.80 -4.96
N LEU A 121 -2.35 -6.20 -3.70
CA LEU A 121 -1.66 -7.35 -3.13
C LEU A 121 -2.69 -8.38 -2.65
N VAL A 122 -2.50 -9.64 -3.02
CA VAL A 122 -3.27 -10.77 -2.47
C VAL A 122 -2.32 -11.69 -1.73
N LEU A 123 -2.57 -11.87 -0.44
CA LEU A 123 -1.85 -12.77 0.45
C LEU A 123 -2.71 -13.96 0.80
N ALA A 124 -2.12 -15.15 0.86
CA ALA A 124 -2.71 -16.31 1.51
C ALA A 124 -2.08 -16.49 2.90
N TRP A 125 -2.88 -16.94 3.85
CA TRP A 125 -2.49 -17.19 5.24
C TRP A 125 -2.65 -18.68 5.57
N PRO A 126 -1.67 -19.53 5.21
CA PRO A 126 -1.67 -20.91 5.67
C PRO A 126 -1.56 -20.95 7.20
N ARG A 127 -2.10 -22.01 7.79
CA ARG A 127 -2.10 -22.17 9.25
C ARG A 127 -0.66 -22.41 9.71
N ASP A 128 -0.22 -21.66 10.72
CA ASP A 128 1.09 -21.80 11.37
C ASP A 128 2.31 -21.48 10.47
N ASP A 129 2.09 -20.91 9.27
CA ASP A 129 3.13 -20.50 8.32
C ASP A 129 3.13 -18.98 8.08
N ALA A 130 4.22 -18.48 7.47
CA ALA A 130 4.31 -17.11 6.99
C ALA A 130 3.31 -16.83 5.85
N PRO A 131 2.85 -15.57 5.67
CA PRO A 131 1.98 -15.22 4.56
C PRO A 131 2.65 -15.46 3.21
N VAL A 132 1.88 -16.00 2.27
CA VAL A 132 2.35 -16.31 0.92
C VAL A 132 1.76 -15.30 -0.06
N VAL A 133 2.62 -14.64 -0.84
CA VAL A 133 2.20 -13.75 -1.93
C VAL A 133 1.54 -14.57 -3.02
N ARG A 134 0.26 -14.31 -3.30
CA ARG A 134 -0.51 -14.95 -4.37
C ARG A 134 -0.59 -14.09 -5.61
N PHE A 135 -0.57 -12.77 -5.42
CA PHE A 135 -0.67 -11.82 -6.51
C PHE A 135 -0.15 -10.45 -6.09
N VAL A 136 0.56 -9.79 -7.00
CA VAL A 136 0.89 -8.36 -6.90
C VAL A 136 0.63 -7.73 -8.25
N HIS A 137 -0.09 -6.61 -8.29
CA HIS A 137 -0.34 -5.87 -9.51
C HIS A 137 -0.12 -4.38 -9.29
N GLU A 138 0.73 -3.78 -10.12
CA GLU A 138 0.98 -2.33 -10.15
C GLU A 138 -0.07 -1.63 -10.99
N MET A 139 -0.56 -0.51 -10.49
CA MET A 139 -1.50 0.38 -11.16
C MET A 139 -0.88 1.77 -11.20
N SER A 140 -0.99 2.45 -12.35
CA SER A 140 -0.46 3.81 -12.53
C SER A 140 -1.35 4.89 -11.91
N ILE A 141 -2.58 4.54 -11.51
CA ILE A 141 -3.51 5.45 -10.84
C ILE A 141 -3.18 5.45 -9.34
N PRO A 142 -3.03 6.61 -8.69
CA PRO A 142 -2.54 6.68 -7.32
C PRO A 142 -3.54 6.21 -6.26
N PHE A 143 -4.84 6.42 -6.47
CA PHE A 143 -5.88 6.03 -5.52
C PHE A 143 -6.52 4.69 -5.88
N ALA A 144 -6.85 3.88 -4.89
CA ALA A 144 -7.56 2.62 -5.06
C ALA A 144 -8.37 2.27 -3.80
N MET A 145 -9.55 1.68 -4.00
CA MET A 145 -10.31 0.98 -2.96
C MET A 145 -10.80 -0.37 -3.47
N LEU A 146 -11.05 -1.29 -2.56
CA LEU A 146 -11.58 -2.61 -2.82
C LEU A 146 -13.09 -2.64 -2.65
N GLY A 147 -13.75 -3.27 -3.61
CA GLY A 147 -15.06 -3.89 -3.46
C GLY A 147 -14.99 -5.38 -3.78
N MET A 148 -15.97 -6.14 -3.32
CA MET A 148 -16.06 -7.58 -3.59
C MET A 148 -17.35 -7.92 -4.31
N ARG A 149 -17.24 -8.71 -5.39
CA ARG A 149 -18.38 -9.29 -6.12
C ARG A 149 -18.21 -10.79 -6.20
N HIS A 150 -18.81 -11.54 -5.26
CA HIS A 150 -18.50 -12.95 -5.04
C HIS A 150 -16.98 -13.15 -4.77
N SER A 151 -16.29 -13.92 -5.61
CA SER A 151 -14.83 -14.11 -5.55
C SER A 151 -14.05 -13.19 -6.49
N THR A 152 -14.72 -12.23 -7.15
CA THR A 152 -14.07 -11.21 -7.96
C THR A 152 -13.67 -10.03 -7.07
N ILE A 153 -12.38 -9.69 -7.12
CA ILE A 153 -11.83 -8.49 -6.49
C ILE A 153 -12.08 -7.33 -7.44
N VAL A 154 -12.75 -6.28 -6.97
CA VAL A 154 -13.05 -5.07 -7.75
C VAL A 154 -12.23 -3.92 -7.19
N ILE A 155 -11.41 -3.29 -8.02
CA ILE A 155 -10.62 -2.12 -7.66
C ILE A 155 -11.34 -0.89 -8.19
N PHE A 156 -11.74 0.00 -7.29
CA PHE A 156 -12.29 1.32 -7.61
C PHE A 156 -11.16 2.33 -7.63
N HIS A 157 -11.00 3.03 -8.75
CA HIS A 157 -9.97 4.06 -8.95
C HIS A 157 -10.44 5.48 -8.58
N CYS A 158 -11.69 5.59 -8.16
CA CYS A 158 -12.40 6.80 -7.79
C CYS A 158 -13.54 6.41 -6.83
N MET A 159 -13.94 7.30 -5.93
CA MET A 159 -15.02 6.99 -4.98
C MET A 159 -16.43 7.17 -5.58
N GLU A 160 -16.55 7.94 -6.66
CA GLU A 160 -17.86 8.35 -7.23
C GLU A 160 -18.03 7.97 -8.70
N CYS A 161 -17.18 7.11 -9.26
CA CYS A 161 -17.26 6.75 -10.68
C CYS A 161 -17.15 5.24 -10.92
N ASP A 162 -17.64 4.79 -12.08
CA ASP A 162 -17.60 3.38 -12.48
C ASP A 162 -16.24 2.95 -13.06
N HIS A 163 -15.19 3.74 -12.83
CA HIS A 163 -13.85 3.38 -13.28
C HIS A 163 -13.25 2.31 -12.36
N VAL A 164 -13.50 1.06 -12.75
CA VAL A 164 -13.07 -0.11 -12.00
C VAL A 164 -12.13 -1.00 -12.78
N THR A 165 -11.32 -1.76 -12.06
CA THR A 165 -10.59 -2.91 -12.60
C THR A 165 -10.94 -4.16 -11.82
N GLU A 166 -11.35 -5.21 -12.51
CA GLU A 166 -11.78 -6.45 -11.87
C GLU A 166 -10.72 -7.54 -12.04
N PHE A 167 -10.43 -8.27 -10.96
CA PHE A 167 -9.53 -9.42 -10.95
C PHE A 167 -10.26 -10.68 -10.48
N LYS A 168 -10.04 -11.78 -11.19
CA LYS A 168 -10.58 -13.08 -10.82
C LYS A 168 -9.53 -14.16 -10.95
N TRP A 169 -9.64 -15.19 -10.12
CA TRP A 169 -8.80 -16.37 -10.24
C TRP A 169 -9.09 -17.15 -11.53
N ASP A 170 -8.06 -17.27 -12.36
CA ASP A 170 -8.02 -18.18 -13.49
C ASP A 170 -7.53 -19.55 -13.01
N LYS A 171 -8.45 -20.50 -12.91
CA LYS A 171 -8.17 -21.86 -12.44
C LYS A 171 -7.21 -22.61 -13.38
N SER A 172 -7.30 -22.37 -14.68
CA SER A 172 -6.48 -23.06 -15.68
C SER A 172 -5.03 -22.62 -15.59
N ASN A 173 -4.80 -21.32 -15.42
CA ASN A 173 -3.45 -20.75 -15.32
C ASN A 173 -2.94 -20.61 -13.88
N ARG A 174 -3.77 -20.99 -12.89
CA ARG A 174 -3.49 -20.90 -11.44
C ARG A 174 -2.92 -19.52 -11.04
N ARG A 175 -3.56 -18.46 -11.52
CA ARG A 175 -3.19 -17.06 -11.22
C ARG A 175 -4.41 -16.15 -11.23
N PHE A 176 -4.31 -14.99 -10.60
CA PHE A 176 -5.29 -13.92 -10.82
C PHE A 176 -5.08 -13.33 -12.21
N ALA A 177 -6.19 -13.11 -12.92
CA ALA A 177 -6.21 -12.45 -14.20
C ALA A 177 -7.17 -11.25 -14.14
N GLN A 178 -6.76 -10.15 -14.77
CA GLN A 178 -7.64 -9.01 -14.98
C GLN A 178 -8.76 -9.41 -15.95
N LEU A 179 -10.00 -9.15 -15.57
CA LEU A 179 -11.14 -9.31 -16.46
C LEU A 179 -11.14 -8.16 -17.46
N ARG A 180 -11.42 -8.46 -18.74
CA ARG A 180 -11.62 -7.41 -19.74
C ARG A 180 -12.86 -6.61 -19.36
N ALA A 181 -12.77 -5.28 -19.41
CA ALA A 181 -13.93 -4.42 -19.26
C ALA A 181 -15.02 -4.89 -20.24
N ARG A 182 -16.22 -5.16 -19.72
CA ARG A 182 -17.39 -5.35 -20.58
C ARG A 182 -17.64 -3.99 -21.23
N ARG A 183 -17.47 -3.91 -22.56
CA ARG A 183 -17.94 -2.78 -23.35
C ARG A 183 -19.46 -2.75 -23.35
#